data_AF-A0A838XJR3-F1
#
_entry.id   AF-A0A838XJR3-F1
#
_cell.length_a   1.000
_cell.length_b   1.000
_cell.length_c   1.000
_cell.angle_alpha   90.00
_cell.angle_beta   90.00
_cell.angle_gamma   90.00
#
_symmetry.space_group_name_H-M   'P 1'
#
loop_
_entity.id
_entity.type
_entity.pdbx_description
1 polymer ?
#
loop_
_entity_poly.entity_id
_entity_poly.type
_entity_poly.pdbx_seq_one_letter_code
_entity_poly.pdbx_strand_id
1 'polypeptide(L)'
;MFETRYRKRIETDLARWTGEGLISAETAGLLRADIAGRATAGMRVPMLLGAIGVIFLALSIAAFVAANWDGIPRVAKLVGIFAAIAAAHGLAGVLASRGRKWAADVATMFATLVFISGIALIGQIYHLPADWEGGALLVSLGALAAAWLTGSRGALVIAAIAALAAIPWWEDPAAELMSIFWTSAALFVACLLHVLRFSSFAGRVAVLVQGVAVYGWVAAWWIPSIHDEGPYLLAIAAVAAALAVWGTLLRGGLVLGRQHSMLAGLPLFAGLMQNSGIMLLSISSILTISAVLFDGRSDPLALDAAVIFDLLPVLLMLAAALVGCGLMLAGGADTKARRAVCIVALLNLAGPLLFLVLPTATVLHAAIACAALISVSALGVYLSVGAWTVAGNLWLAILLLLLLHETIGSLLGQSAFFLVAGLVMVAVAFVSARMMMRRRAAAKLEERT
;
A
#
# COMPACT_ATOMS: atom_id res chain seq x y z
N MET A 1 12.38 4.82 13.62
CA MET A 1 11.69 5.35 14.83
C MET A 1 11.16 4.24 15.77
N PHE A 2 10.51 3.19 15.26
CA PHE A 2 9.98 2.09 16.09
C PHE A 2 11.04 1.26 16.82
N GLU A 3 12.17 0.96 16.17
CA GLU A 3 13.30 0.22 16.78
C GLU A 3 13.88 0.93 18.01
N THR A 4 14.01 2.25 17.95
CA THR A 4 14.62 3.06 19.02
C THR A 4 13.71 3.10 20.27
N ARG A 5 12.39 3.19 20.07
CA ARG A 5 11.41 3.11 21.16
C ARG A 5 11.31 1.69 21.75
N TYR A 6 11.32 0.66 20.90
CA TYR A 6 11.36 -0.73 21.35
C TYR A 6 12.62 -1.01 22.17
N ARG A 7 13.80 -0.55 21.73
CA ARG A 7 15.07 -0.68 22.47
C ARG A 7 15.02 -0.01 23.83
N LYS A 8 14.53 1.23 23.92
CA LYS A 8 14.39 1.91 25.22
C LYS A 8 13.47 1.12 26.15
N ARG A 9 12.34 0.64 25.63
CA ARG A 9 11.37 -0.13 26.41
C ARG A 9 11.93 -1.48 26.88
N ILE A 10 12.62 -2.20 26.00
CA ILE A 10 13.21 -3.50 26.32
C ILE A 10 14.36 -3.37 27.32
N GLU A 11 15.12 -2.27 27.30
CA GLU A 11 16.13 -2.02 28.34
C GLU A 11 15.49 -1.77 29.71
N THR A 12 14.39 -1.00 29.76
CA THR A 12 13.62 -0.81 30.99
C THR A 12 13.04 -2.13 31.50
N ASP A 13 12.46 -2.94 30.60
CA ASP A 13 11.87 -4.23 30.94
C ASP A 13 12.93 -5.24 31.41
N LEU A 14 14.09 -5.31 30.75
CA LEU A 14 15.21 -6.17 31.17
C LEU A 14 15.76 -5.77 32.54
N ALA A 15 15.89 -4.46 32.82
CA ALA A 15 16.30 -3.98 34.13
C ALA A 15 15.29 -4.36 35.22
N ARG A 16 13.99 -4.17 34.94
CA ARG A 16 12.91 -4.56 35.86
C ARG A 16 12.90 -6.06 36.13
N TRP A 17 12.93 -6.89 35.09
CA TRP A 17 12.89 -8.36 35.22
C TRP A 17 14.11 -8.92 35.94
N THR A 18 15.29 -8.30 35.76
CA THR A 18 16.49 -8.67 36.52
C THR A 18 16.34 -8.27 37.99
N GLY A 19 15.80 -7.08 38.27
CA GLY A 19 15.54 -6.61 39.64
C GLY A 19 14.45 -7.40 40.39
N GLU A 20 13.47 -7.93 39.67
CA GLU A 20 12.41 -8.81 40.18
C GLU A 20 12.85 -10.29 40.29
N GLY A 21 14.07 -10.63 39.88
CA GLY A 21 14.59 -12.00 39.91
C GLY A 21 13.95 -12.97 38.89
N LEU A 22 13.17 -12.45 37.93
CA LEU A 22 12.52 -13.24 36.89
C LEU A 22 13.51 -13.79 35.86
N ILE A 23 14.64 -13.12 35.68
CA ILE A 23 15.74 -13.55 34.80
C ILE A 23 17.09 -13.28 35.48
N SER A 24 18.09 -14.11 35.19
CA SER A 24 19.46 -13.88 35.66
C SER A 24 20.13 -12.72 34.90
N ALA A 25 21.12 -12.09 35.53
CA ALA A 25 21.93 -11.04 34.90
C ALA A 25 22.63 -11.54 33.62
N GLU A 26 22.99 -12.83 33.59
CA GLU A 26 23.59 -13.49 32.43
C GLU A 26 22.60 -13.61 31.26
N THR A 27 21.37 -14.08 31.51
CA THR A 27 20.29 -14.16 30.50
C THR A 27 19.93 -12.77 29.97
N ALA A 28 19.89 -11.76 30.85
CA ALA A 28 19.68 -10.37 30.44
C ALA A 28 20.84 -9.87 29.55
N GLY A 29 22.08 -10.29 29.81
CA GLY A 29 23.25 -10.02 28.97
C GLY A 29 23.11 -10.65 27.56
N LEU A 30 22.72 -11.92 27.49
CA LEU A 30 22.52 -12.63 26.21
C LEU A 30 21.40 -12.01 25.38
N LEU A 31 20.28 -11.61 25.99
CA LEU A 31 19.18 -10.94 25.32
C LEU A 31 19.59 -9.55 24.80
N ARG A 32 20.37 -8.78 25.58
CA ARG A 32 20.95 -7.51 25.08
C ARG A 32 21.85 -7.73 23.87
N ALA A 33 22.68 -8.77 23.90
CA ALA A 33 23.57 -9.11 22.79
C ALA A 33 22.78 -9.53 21.53
N ASP A 34 21.74 -10.36 21.65
CA ASP A 34 20.85 -10.75 20.53
C ASP A 34 20.13 -9.51 19.95
N ILE A 35 19.57 -8.64 20.79
CA ILE A 35 18.89 -7.42 20.35
C ILE A 35 19.88 -6.45 19.68
N ALA A 36 21.10 -6.30 20.21
CA ALA A 36 22.14 -5.49 19.59
C ALA A 36 22.63 -6.08 18.25
N GLY A 37 22.72 -7.42 18.16
CA GLY A 37 23.03 -8.15 16.93
C GLY A 37 21.94 -7.99 15.86
N ARG A 38 20.67 -7.95 16.26
CA ARG A 38 19.54 -7.68 15.34
C ARG A 38 19.45 -6.20 14.94
N ALA A 39 19.73 -5.27 15.85
CA ALA A 39 19.73 -3.83 15.57
C ALA A 39 20.86 -3.41 14.60
N THR A 40 21.99 -4.13 14.61
CA THR A 40 23.07 -3.94 13.63
C THR A 40 22.76 -4.52 12.23
N ALA A 41 21.60 -5.18 12.08
CA ALA A 41 21.02 -5.58 10.79
C ALA A 41 20.04 -4.53 10.22
N GLY A 42 19.76 -3.44 10.94
CA GLY A 42 19.21 -2.22 10.36
C GLY A 42 20.17 -1.64 9.31
N MET A 43 19.63 -1.07 8.24
CA MET A 43 20.40 -0.55 7.09
C MET A 43 21.56 0.32 7.57
N ARG A 44 22.78 -0.23 7.52
CA ARG A 44 23.99 0.44 8.02
C ARG A 44 24.19 1.69 7.17
N VAL A 45 24.43 2.86 7.75
CA VAL A 45 24.72 4.10 6.99
C VAL A 45 25.75 3.89 5.87
N PRO A 46 26.84 3.11 6.05
CA PRO A 46 27.74 2.71 4.96
C PRO A 46 27.07 2.03 3.76
N MET A 47 25.98 1.28 4.00
CA MET A 47 25.19 0.60 2.98
C MET A 47 24.39 1.59 2.13
N LEU A 48 23.78 2.60 2.77
CA LEU A 48 23.08 3.68 2.08
C LEU A 48 24.06 4.53 1.28
N LEU A 49 25.19 4.88 1.89
CA LEU A 49 26.30 5.59 1.24
C LEU A 49 26.89 4.78 0.08
N GLY A 50 26.95 3.45 0.21
CA GLY A 50 27.36 2.56 -0.88
C GLY A 50 26.39 2.59 -2.05
N ALA A 51 25.09 2.51 -1.80
CA ALA A 51 24.06 2.61 -2.86
C ALA A 51 24.09 3.98 -3.55
N ILE A 52 24.21 5.07 -2.76
CA ILE A 52 24.37 6.44 -3.30
C ILE A 52 25.67 6.56 -4.10
N GLY A 53 26.77 6.01 -3.59
CA GLY A 53 28.06 6.00 -4.27
C GLY A 53 28.01 5.28 -5.62
N VAL A 54 27.26 4.17 -5.71
CA VAL A 54 27.01 3.45 -6.96
C VAL A 54 26.22 4.31 -7.95
N ILE A 55 25.24 5.08 -7.50
CA ILE A 55 24.51 6.05 -8.34
C ILE A 55 25.46 7.13 -8.85
N PHE A 56 26.27 7.73 -7.98
CA PHE A 56 27.25 8.74 -8.41
C PHE A 56 28.29 8.19 -9.38
N LEU A 57 28.73 6.94 -9.19
CA LEU A 57 29.65 6.28 -10.11
C LEU A 57 28.99 6.04 -11.48
N ALA A 58 27.73 5.59 -11.53
CA ALA A 58 26.95 5.51 -12.76
C ALA A 58 26.88 6.87 -13.46
N LEU A 59 26.51 7.93 -12.72
CA LEU A 59 26.40 9.28 -13.27
C LEU A 59 27.73 9.80 -13.79
N SER A 60 28.84 9.55 -13.09
CA SER A 60 30.18 9.96 -13.52
C SER A 60 30.61 9.25 -14.81
N ILE A 61 30.38 7.94 -14.92
CA ILE A 61 30.67 7.19 -16.15
C ILE A 61 29.81 7.72 -17.30
N ALA A 62 28.51 7.95 -17.07
CA ALA A 62 27.61 8.51 -18.07
C ALA A 62 28.07 9.90 -18.54
N ALA A 63 28.47 10.78 -17.62
CA ALA A 63 28.98 12.11 -17.95
C ALA A 63 30.29 12.05 -18.75
N PHE A 64 31.21 11.15 -18.40
CA PHE A 64 32.45 10.95 -19.16
C PHE A 64 32.18 10.44 -20.59
N VAL A 65 31.27 9.48 -20.73
CA VAL A 65 30.85 8.97 -22.05
C VAL A 65 30.16 10.06 -22.86
N ALA A 66 29.30 10.85 -22.23
CA ALA A 66 28.61 11.97 -22.88
C ALA A 66 29.61 13.03 -23.38
N ALA A 67 30.64 13.36 -22.61
CA ALA A 67 31.67 14.32 -23.00
C ALA A 67 32.51 13.86 -24.22
N ASN A 68 32.62 12.55 -24.44
CA ASN A 68 33.37 11.97 -25.56
C ASN A 68 32.45 11.45 -26.68
N TRP A 69 31.15 11.72 -26.60
CA TRP A 69 30.12 11.02 -27.40
C TRP A 69 30.31 11.17 -28.90
N ASP A 70 30.68 12.36 -29.37
CA ASP A 70 30.83 12.64 -30.80
C ASP A 70 32.03 11.91 -31.43
N GLY A 71 33.06 11.61 -30.62
CA GLY A 71 34.26 10.91 -31.07
C GLY A 71 34.13 9.39 -31.19
N ILE A 72 33.04 8.78 -30.71
CA ILE A 72 32.90 7.32 -30.64
C ILE A 72 32.11 6.80 -31.85
N PRO A 73 32.67 5.87 -32.67
CA PRO A 73 31.93 5.26 -33.78
C PRO A 73 30.68 4.51 -33.32
N ARG A 74 29.64 4.48 -34.16
CA ARG A 74 28.34 3.85 -33.87
C ARG A 74 28.44 2.42 -33.31
N VAL A 75 29.23 1.56 -33.98
CA VAL A 75 29.42 0.16 -33.57
C VAL A 75 30.12 0.08 -32.21
N ALA A 76 31.10 0.95 -31.95
CA ALA A 76 31.78 1.00 -30.66
C ALA A 76 30.85 1.46 -29.53
N LYS A 77 29.94 2.41 -29.78
CA LYS A 77 28.89 2.79 -28.83
C LYS A 77 28.00 1.58 -28.47
N LEU A 78 27.52 0.87 -29.49
CA LEU A 78 26.64 -0.29 -29.29
C LEU A 78 27.34 -1.44 -28.55
N VAL A 79 28.55 -1.80 -28.96
CA VAL A 79 29.37 -2.83 -28.29
C VAL A 79 29.67 -2.41 -26.86
N GLY A 80 29.99 -1.14 -26.61
CA GLY A 80 30.22 -0.59 -25.28
C GLY A 80 29.01 -0.73 -24.36
N ILE A 81 27.80 -0.47 -24.86
CA ILE A 81 26.54 -0.65 -24.11
C ILE A 81 26.38 -2.12 -23.70
N PHE A 82 26.47 -3.05 -24.65
CA PHE A 82 26.34 -4.49 -24.35
C PHE A 82 27.44 -4.98 -23.39
N ALA A 83 28.68 -4.55 -23.59
CA ALA A 83 29.80 -4.89 -22.72
C ALA A 83 29.59 -4.35 -21.30
N ALA A 84 29.08 -3.14 -21.13
CA ALA A 84 28.78 -2.56 -19.83
C ALA A 84 27.67 -3.33 -19.10
N ILE A 85 26.59 -3.69 -19.80
CA ILE A 85 25.50 -4.50 -19.25
C ILE A 85 26.02 -5.88 -18.82
N ALA A 86 26.77 -6.55 -19.68
CA ALA A 86 27.36 -7.86 -19.41
C ALA A 86 28.36 -7.82 -18.24
N ALA A 87 29.23 -6.81 -18.19
CA ALA A 87 30.19 -6.63 -17.11
C ALA A 87 29.48 -6.38 -15.77
N ALA A 88 28.43 -5.56 -15.76
CA ALA A 88 27.66 -5.27 -14.55
C ALA A 88 26.92 -6.52 -14.02
N HIS A 89 26.26 -7.29 -14.90
CA HIS A 89 25.64 -8.57 -14.52
C HIS A 89 26.68 -9.62 -14.12
N GLY A 90 27.83 -9.67 -14.80
CA GLY A 90 28.96 -10.54 -14.45
C GLY A 90 29.52 -10.24 -13.07
N LEU A 91 29.69 -8.97 -12.72
CA LEU A 91 30.09 -8.53 -11.38
C LEU A 91 29.07 -8.98 -10.32
N ALA A 92 27.77 -8.82 -10.60
CA ALA A 92 26.71 -9.31 -9.71
C ALA A 92 26.81 -10.83 -9.51
N GLY A 93 27.05 -11.59 -10.59
CA GLY A 93 27.28 -13.04 -10.55
C GLY A 93 28.51 -13.45 -9.74
N VAL A 94 29.64 -12.75 -9.88
CA VAL A 94 30.86 -13.00 -9.09
C VAL A 94 30.64 -12.69 -7.60
N LEU A 95 29.90 -11.62 -7.29
CA LEU A 95 29.55 -11.29 -5.90
C LEU A 95 28.61 -12.34 -5.30
N ALA A 96 27.67 -12.85 -6.10
CA ALA A 96 26.75 -13.90 -5.69
C ALA A 96 27.49 -15.22 -5.44
N SER A 97 28.41 -15.63 -6.32
CA SER A 97 29.18 -16.87 -6.18
C SER A 97 30.14 -16.84 -4.97
N ARG A 98 30.57 -15.65 -4.55
CA ARG A 98 31.33 -15.42 -3.31
C ARG A 98 30.45 -15.33 -2.05
N GLY A 99 29.14 -15.62 -2.16
CA GLY A 99 28.20 -15.59 -1.04
C GLY A 99 27.83 -14.18 -0.53
N ARG A 100 28.25 -13.11 -1.22
CA ARG A 100 27.97 -11.72 -0.82
C ARG A 100 26.57 -11.27 -1.27
N LYS A 101 25.52 -11.89 -0.70
CA LYS A 101 24.12 -11.73 -1.13
C LYS A 101 23.65 -10.27 -1.28
N TRP A 102 23.98 -9.40 -0.32
CA TRP A 102 23.60 -8.00 -0.41
C TRP A 102 24.33 -7.24 -1.52
N ALA A 103 25.65 -7.45 -1.63
CA ALA A 103 26.43 -6.79 -2.68
C ALA A 103 26.00 -7.28 -4.07
N ALA A 104 25.64 -8.55 -4.20
CA ALA A 104 25.05 -9.10 -5.42
C ALA A 104 23.71 -8.45 -5.76
N ASP A 105 22.80 -8.26 -4.78
CA ASP A 105 21.52 -7.58 -5.00
C ASP A 105 21.68 -6.13 -5.48
N VAL A 106 22.59 -5.37 -4.85
CA VAL A 106 22.90 -3.99 -5.28
C VAL A 106 23.57 -3.97 -6.66
N ALA A 107 24.49 -4.89 -6.93
CA ALA A 107 25.13 -5.01 -8.23
C ALA A 107 24.12 -5.39 -9.33
N THR A 108 23.17 -6.29 -9.06
CA THR A 108 22.07 -6.60 -9.99
C THR A 108 21.22 -5.35 -10.23
N MET A 109 20.82 -4.63 -9.18
CA MET A 109 20.05 -3.40 -9.31
C MET A 109 20.78 -2.36 -10.17
N PHE A 110 22.08 -2.17 -9.93
CA PHE A 110 22.93 -1.31 -10.76
C PHE A 110 22.95 -1.79 -12.22
N ALA A 111 23.12 -3.09 -12.44
CA ALA A 111 23.17 -3.65 -13.77
C ALA A 111 21.83 -3.49 -14.52
N THR A 112 20.70 -3.57 -13.81
CA THR A 112 19.37 -3.22 -14.33
C THR A 112 19.28 -1.75 -14.73
N LEU A 113 19.85 -0.83 -13.93
CA LEU A 113 19.91 0.59 -14.28
C LEU A 113 20.79 0.85 -15.51
N VAL A 114 21.93 0.18 -15.61
CA VAL A 114 22.79 0.24 -16.81
C VAL A 114 22.04 -0.27 -18.05
N PHE A 115 21.23 -1.32 -17.91
CA PHE A 115 20.35 -1.81 -18.97
C PHE A 115 19.32 -0.76 -19.40
N ILE A 116 18.66 -0.09 -18.45
CA ILE A 116 17.72 1.01 -18.73
C ILE A 116 18.41 2.14 -19.51
N SER A 117 19.59 2.57 -19.05
CA SER A 117 20.39 3.57 -19.74
C SER A 117 20.78 3.10 -21.15
N GLY A 118 21.10 1.81 -21.32
CA GLY A 118 21.41 1.20 -22.60
C GLY A 118 20.25 1.32 -23.60
N ILE A 119 19.01 1.06 -23.19
CA ILE A 119 17.82 1.24 -24.04
C ILE A 119 17.71 2.70 -24.51
N ALA A 120 17.79 3.66 -23.60
CA ALA A 120 17.70 5.08 -23.92
C ALA A 120 18.83 5.53 -24.89
N LEU A 121 20.05 5.08 -24.66
CA LEU A 121 21.20 5.39 -25.53
C LEU A 121 21.05 4.77 -26.92
N ILE A 122 20.51 3.56 -27.04
CA ILE A 122 20.21 2.95 -28.34
C ILE A 122 19.20 3.80 -29.11
N GLY A 123 18.14 4.26 -28.43
CA GLY A 123 17.18 5.21 -29.00
C GLY A 123 17.85 6.46 -29.58
N GLN A 124 18.77 7.06 -28.82
CA GLN A 124 19.54 8.23 -29.27
C GLN A 124 20.48 7.91 -30.45
N ILE A 125 21.21 6.79 -30.42
CA ILE A 125 22.15 6.41 -31.49
C ILE A 125 21.42 6.25 -32.83
N TYR A 126 20.24 5.64 -32.81
CA TYR A 126 19.46 5.34 -34.02
C TYR A 126 18.39 6.36 -34.34
N HIS A 127 18.27 7.45 -33.56
CA HIS A 127 17.24 8.47 -33.74
C HIS A 127 15.84 7.85 -33.80
N LEU A 128 15.59 6.85 -32.94
CA LEU A 128 14.29 6.20 -32.87
C LEU A 128 13.25 7.22 -32.37
N PRO A 129 12.00 7.16 -32.88
CA PRO A 129 10.91 7.93 -32.31
C PRO A 129 10.72 7.55 -30.84
N ALA A 130 10.27 8.51 -30.03
CA ALA A 130 10.03 8.29 -28.61
C ALA A 130 8.79 7.42 -28.43
N ASP A 131 9.01 6.14 -28.09
CA ASP A 131 7.98 5.19 -27.68
C ASP A 131 8.12 4.91 -26.17
N TRP A 132 7.37 5.68 -25.38
CA TRP A 132 7.41 5.58 -23.91
C TRP A 132 6.78 4.28 -23.41
N GLU A 133 5.75 3.79 -24.09
CA GLU A 133 5.07 2.54 -23.74
C GLU A 133 5.99 1.33 -23.94
N GLY A 134 6.50 1.16 -25.17
CA GLY A 134 7.41 0.07 -25.52
C GLY A 134 8.71 0.13 -24.73
N GLY A 135 9.24 1.34 -24.50
CA GLY A 135 10.39 1.55 -23.62
C GLY A 135 10.14 1.09 -22.19
N ALA A 136 9.03 1.50 -21.57
CA ALA A 136 8.67 1.11 -20.21
C ALA A 136 8.42 -0.40 -20.08
N LEU A 137 7.80 -1.03 -21.08
CA LEU A 137 7.60 -2.48 -21.15
C LEU A 137 8.94 -3.24 -21.23
N LEU A 138 9.85 -2.83 -22.12
CA LEU A 138 11.18 -3.44 -22.23
C LEU A 138 11.97 -3.33 -20.93
N VAL A 139 11.90 -2.16 -20.27
CA VAL A 139 12.51 -1.96 -18.96
C VAL A 139 11.87 -2.88 -17.91
N SER A 140 10.55 -2.95 -17.86
CA SER A 140 9.85 -3.80 -16.88
C SER A 140 10.21 -5.27 -17.07
N LEU A 141 10.20 -5.77 -18.32
CA LEU A 141 10.56 -7.14 -18.65
C LEU A 141 12.02 -7.47 -18.33
N GLY A 142 12.97 -6.59 -18.70
CA GLY A 142 14.38 -6.79 -18.41
C GLY A 142 14.68 -6.74 -16.90
N ALA A 143 14.07 -5.81 -16.19
CA ALA A 143 14.19 -5.70 -14.73
C ALA A 143 13.56 -6.91 -14.01
N LEU A 144 12.42 -7.40 -14.50
CA LEU A 144 11.75 -8.59 -13.98
C LEU A 144 12.56 -9.86 -14.24
N ALA A 145 13.18 -9.98 -15.42
CA ALA A 145 14.10 -11.07 -15.73
C ALA A 145 15.30 -11.05 -14.78
N ALA A 146 15.94 -9.89 -14.58
CA ALA A 146 17.02 -9.74 -13.61
C ALA A 146 16.57 -10.09 -12.18
N ALA A 147 15.36 -9.65 -11.77
CA ALA A 147 14.80 -9.94 -10.46
C ALA A 147 14.58 -11.44 -10.24
N TRP A 148 13.99 -12.16 -11.21
CA TRP A 148 13.71 -13.59 -11.09
C TRP A 148 14.95 -14.47 -11.20
N LEU A 149 15.87 -14.14 -12.11
CA LEU A 149 17.11 -14.92 -12.30
C LEU A 149 18.05 -14.82 -11.09
N THR A 150 18.04 -13.70 -10.37
CA THR A 150 18.99 -13.44 -9.28
C THR A 150 18.34 -13.40 -7.88
N GLY A 151 17.00 -13.40 -7.80
CA GLY A 151 16.27 -13.13 -6.56
C GLY A 151 16.39 -11.68 -6.07
N SER A 152 16.80 -10.75 -6.95
CA SER A 152 17.07 -9.36 -6.57
C SER A 152 15.80 -8.60 -6.19
N ARG A 153 15.86 -7.92 -5.05
CA ARG A 153 14.77 -7.09 -4.49
C ARG A 153 14.79 -5.68 -5.10
N GLY A 154 15.98 -5.15 -5.39
CA GLY A 154 16.14 -3.86 -6.05
C GLY A 154 15.63 -3.88 -7.49
N ALA A 155 15.97 -4.92 -8.24
CA ALA A 155 15.50 -5.10 -9.62
C ALA A 155 13.96 -5.23 -9.70
N LEU A 156 13.32 -5.90 -8.73
CA LEU A 156 11.86 -5.96 -8.63
C LEU A 156 11.23 -4.56 -8.49
N VAL A 157 11.80 -3.70 -7.65
CA VAL A 157 11.28 -2.33 -7.46
C VAL A 157 11.35 -1.55 -8.76
N ILE A 158 12.45 -1.67 -9.51
CA ILE A 158 12.60 -1.07 -10.83
C ILE A 158 11.54 -1.62 -11.80
N ALA A 159 11.31 -2.94 -11.82
CA ALA A 159 10.31 -3.57 -12.68
C ALA A 159 8.89 -3.04 -12.42
N ALA A 160 8.52 -2.92 -11.14
CA ALA A 160 7.22 -2.39 -10.72
C ALA A 160 7.06 -0.90 -11.04
N ILE A 161 8.11 -0.09 -10.84
CA ILE A 161 8.10 1.34 -11.20
C ILE A 161 7.98 1.52 -12.72
N ALA A 162 8.68 0.71 -13.51
CA ALA A 162 8.58 0.77 -14.96
C ALA A 162 7.20 0.35 -15.47
N ALA A 163 6.61 -0.70 -14.87
CA ALA A 163 5.23 -1.09 -15.17
C ALA A 163 4.23 0.03 -14.82
N LEU A 164 4.43 0.73 -13.69
CA LEU A 164 3.63 1.90 -13.31
C LEU A 164 3.81 3.07 -14.29
N ALA A 165 5.05 3.32 -14.72
CA ALA A 165 5.37 4.42 -15.62
C ALA A 165 4.76 4.23 -17.02
N ALA A 166 4.41 3.01 -17.42
CA ALA A 166 3.72 2.73 -18.69
C ALA A 166 2.26 3.20 -18.68
N ILE A 167 1.59 3.19 -17.52
CA ILE A 167 0.14 3.41 -17.39
C ILE A 167 -0.35 4.73 -18.02
N PRO A 168 0.29 5.90 -17.79
CA PRO A 168 -0.20 7.17 -18.33
C PRO A 168 -0.02 7.33 -19.84
N TRP A 169 0.85 6.52 -20.45
CA TRP A 169 1.23 6.67 -21.85
C TRP A 169 0.42 5.82 -22.79
N TRP A 170 -0.43 4.92 -22.29
CA TRP A 170 -1.30 4.08 -23.10
C TRP A 170 -2.27 4.93 -23.95
N GLU A 171 -1.91 5.15 -25.21
CA GLU A 171 -2.71 5.91 -26.18
C GLU A 171 -3.83 5.04 -26.79
N ASP A 172 -4.96 5.68 -27.10
CA ASP A 172 -6.22 5.15 -27.67
C ASP A 172 -6.57 3.65 -27.40
N PRO A 173 -7.08 3.35 -26.18
CA PRO A 173 -7.39 2.00 -25.73
C PRO A 173 -8.50 1.28 -26.52
N ALA A 174 -9.34 1.95 -27.31
CA ALA A 174 -10.46 1.29 -28.00
C ALA A 174 -10.04 0.14 -28.93
N ALA A 175 -8.82 0.19 -29.49
CA ALA A 175 -8.25 -0.87 -30.32
C ALA A 175 -7.42 -1.90 -29.53
N GLU A 176 -6.82 -1.53 -28.38
CA GLU A 176 -5.80 -2.34 -27.69
C GLU A 176 -6.06 -2.63 -26.19
N LEU A 177 -7.17 -2.19 -25.62
CA LEU A 177 -7.57 -2.34 -24.20
C LEU A 177 -7.28 -3.71 -23.61
N MET A 178 -7.67 -4.74 -24.36
CA MET A 178 -7.54 -6.12 -23.92
C MET A 178 -6.06 -6.49 -23.77
N SER A 179 -5.21 -6.11 -24.73
CA SER A 179 -3.79 -6.43 -24.71
C SER A 179 -3.04 -5.69 -23.58
N ILE A 180 -3.38 -4.42 -23.36
CA ILE A 180 -2.79 -3.57 -22.33
C ILE A 180 -3.16 -4.08 -20.93
N PHE A 181 -4.44 -4.43 -20.74
CA PHE A 181 -4.92 -5.02 -19.50
C PHE A 181 -4.20 -6.34 -19.18
N TRP A 182 -4.15 -7.27 -20.13
CA TRP A 182 -3.51 -8.58 -19.91
C TRP A 182 -2.01 -8.46 -19.69
N THR A 183 -1.33 -7.55 -20.39
CA THR A 183 0.10 -7.29 -20.20
C THR A 183 0.38 -6.76 -18.79
N SER A 184 -0.43 -5.79 -18.34
CA SER A 184 -0.28 -5.17 -17.02
C SER A 184 -0.65 -6.12 -15.89
N ALA A 185 -1.68 -6.93 -16.08
CA ALA A 185 -2.04 -8.00 -15.16
C ALA A 185 -0.93 -9.05 -15.07
N ALA A 186 -0.33 -9.45 -16.20
CA ALA A 186 0.78 -10.39 -16.22
C ALA A 186 2.02 -9.85 -15.50
N LEU A 187 2.39 -8.59 -15.76
CA LEU A 187 3.49 -7.91 -15.06
C LEU A 187 3.20 -7.80 -13.55
N PHE A 188 1.98 -7.43 -13.18
CA PHE A 188 1.57 -7.36 -11.77
C PHE A 188 1.67 -8.73 -11.08
N VAL A 189 1.15 -9.79 -11.71
CA VAL A 189 1.21 -11.15 -11.17
C VAL A 189 2.67 -11.61 -11.03
N ALA A 190 3.52 -11.35 -12.01
CA ALA A 190 4.93 -11.73 -11.95
C ALA A 190 5.68 -10.98 -10.84
N CYS A 191 5.41 -9.68 -10.66
CA CYS A 191 5.94 -8.89 -9.55
C CYS A 191 5.41 -9.37 -8.19
N LEU A 192 4.13 -9.71 -8.11
CA LEU A 192 3.48 -10.24 -6.91
C LEU A 192 4.11 -11.58 -6.50
N LEU A 193 4.22 -12.53 -7.41
CA LEU A 193 4.83 -13.82 -7.14
C LEU A 193 6.30 -13.67 -6.69
N HIS A 194 7.04 -12.73 -7.29
CA HIS A 194 8.40 -12.43 -6.88
C HIS A 194 8.44 -11.90 -5.44
N VAL A 195 7.63 -10.88 -5.11
CA VAL A 195 7.65 -10.27 -3.77
C VAL A 195 7.15 -11.19 -2.67
N LEU A 196 6.29 -12.16 -3.02
CA LEU A 196 5.85 -13.20 -2.10
C LEU A 196 6.97 -14.21 -1.80
N ARG A 197 7.88 -14.44 -2.77
CA ARG A 197 9.04 -15.34 -2.61
C ARG A 197 10.26 -14.64 -2.00
N PHE A 198 10.65 -13.49 -2.55
CA PHE A 198 11.84 -12.73 -2.19
C PHE A 198 11.48 -11.41 -1.50
N SER A 199 10.70 -11.51 -0.42
CA SER A 199 10.04 -10.34 0.17
C SER A 199 10.99 -9.25 0.64
N SER A 200 10.65 -8.00 0.30
CA SER A 200 11.28 -6.78 0.78
C SER A 200 10.21 -5.73 1.06
N PHE A 201 10.44 -4.80 1.99
CA PHE A 201 9.44 -3.76 2.29
C PHE A 201 9.18 -2.89 1.06
N ALA A 202 10.23 -2.40 0.40
CA ALA A 202 10.13 -1.57 -0.80
C ALA A 202 9.41 -2.29 -1.94
N GLY A 203 9.75 -3.56 -2.19
CA GLY A 203 9.06 -4.38 -3.20
C GLY A 203 7.58 -4.55 -2.88
N ARG A 204 7.20 -4.81 -1.62
CA ARG A 204 5.79 -4.97 -1.24
C ARG A 204 4.99 -3.69 -1.46
N VAL A 205 5.58 -2.54 -1.15
CA VAL A 205 4.95 -1.24 -1.42
C VAL A 205 4.81 -1.01 -2.92
N ALA A 206 5.88 -1.25 -3.69
CA ALA A 206 5.87 -1.06 -5.14
C ALA A 206 4.80 -1.92 -5.83
N VAL A 207 4.70 -3.21 -5.45
CA VAL A 207 3.67 -4.12 -5.99
C VAL A 207 2.27 -3.72 -5.55
N LEU A 208 2.07 -3.29 -4.29
CA LEU A 208 0.77 -2.82 -3.85
C LEU A 208 0.31 -1.59 -4.62
N VAL A 209 1.22 -0.61 -4.80
CA VAL A 209 0.95 0.60 -5.59
C VAL A 209 0.67 0.24 -7.05
N GLN A 210 1.44 -0.68 -7.63
CA GLN A 210 1.20 -1.21 -8.98
C GLN A 210 -0.22 -1.79 -9.11
N GLY A 211 -0.65 -2.65 -8.18
CA GLY A 211 -1.99 -3.24 -8.21
C GLY A 211 -3.12 -2.20 -8.08
N VAL A 212 -2.96 -1.23 -7.17
CA VAL A 212 -3.94 -0.15 -6.98
C VAL A 212 -3.98 0.77 -8.21
N ALA A 213 -2.85 1.08 -8.82
CA ALA A 213 -2.77 1.91 -10.02
C ALA A 213 -3.38 1.22 -11.25
N VAL A 214 -3.12 -0.09 -11.44
CA VAL A 214 -3.75 -0.86 -12.52
C VAL A 214 -5.27 -0.87 -12.35
N TYR A 215 -5.77 -1.11 -11.14
CA TYR A 215 -7.21 -1.01 -10.87
C TYR A 215 -7.76 0.40 -11.12
N GLY A 216 -7.06 1.43 -10.61
CA GLY A 216 -7.45 2.83 -10.78
C GLY A 216 -7.51 3.25 -12.24
N TRP A 217 -6.57 2.79 -13.07
CA TRP A 217 -6.59 3.03 -14.52
C TRP A 217 -7.75 2.31 -15.21
N VAL A 218 -8.00 1.03 -14.89
CA VAL A 218 -9.15 0.30 -15.43
C VAL A 218 -10.45 1.01 -15.06
N ALA A 219 -10.59 1.45 -13.80
CA ALA A 219 -11.76 2.21 -13.37
C ALA A 219 -11.87 3.56 -14.09
N ALA A 220 -10.77 4.32 -14.21
CA ALA A 220 -10.72 5.61 -14.91
C ALA A 220 -11.10 5.52 -16.39
N TRP A 221 -10.79 4.40 -17.03
CA TRP A 221 -11.12 4.16 -18.42
C TRP A 221 -12.53 3.61 -18.63
N TRP A 222 -13.03 2.83 -17.69
CA TRP A 222 -14.32 2.13 -17.83
C TRP A 222 -15.52 2.99 -17.38
N ILE A 223 -15.31 3.87 -16.40
CA ILE A 223 -16.33 4.76 -15.82
C ILE A 223 -16.57 6.10 -16.59
N PRO A 224 -15.74 6.61 -17.53
CA PRO A 224 -15.77 8.01 -17.95
C PRO A 224 -17.00 8.43 -18.77
N SER A 225 -17.80 7.48 -19.25
CA SER A 225 -19.17 7.73 -19.76
C SER A 225 -20.08 8.33 -18.69
N ILE A 226 -19.80 8.03 -17.42
CA ILE A 226 -20.45 8.61 -16.26
C ILE A 226 -19.66 9.87 -15.86
N HIS A 227 -20.11 11.03 -16.31
CA HIS A 227 -19.55 12.34 -15.97
C HIS A 227 -19.86 12.74 -14.50
N ASP A 228 -19.45 11.90 -13.55
CA ASP A 228 -19.83 11.96 -12.14
C ASP A 228 -18.69 11.47 -11.24
N GLU A 229 -18.43 12.17 -10.14
CA GLU A 229 -17.38 11.79 -9.18
C GLU A 229 -17.76 10.58 -8.30
N GLY A 230 -19.05 10.34 -8.10
CA GLY A 230 -19.57 9.32 -7.19
C GLY A 230 -19.04 7.90 -7.44
N PRO A 231 -19.09 7.40 -8.69
CA PRO A 231 -18.48 6.12 -9.06
C PRO A 231 -17.00 6.01 -8.68
N TYR A 232 -16.21 7.07 -8.82
CA TYR A 232 -14.79 7.08 -8.47
C TYR A 232 -14.58 7.03 -6.95
N LEU A 233 -15.39 7.76 -6.19
CA LEU A 233 -15.39 7.71 -4.72
C LEU A 233 -15.71 6.29 -4.23
N LEU A 234 -16.70 5.63 -4.84
CA LEU A 234 -17.03 4.25 -4.52
C LEU A 234 -15.92 3.28 -4.95
N ALA A 235 -15.26 3.51 -6.09
CA ALA A 235 -14.14 2.70 -6.56
C ALA A 235 -12.96 2.70 -5.56
N ILE A 236 -12.61 3.88 -5.04
CA ILE A 236 -11.56 4.05 -4.02
C ILE A 236 -11.96 3.34 -2.72
N ALA A 237 -13.20 3.53 -2.26
CA ALA A 237 -13.70 2.89 -1.05
C ALA A 237 -13.73 1.36 -1.16
N ALA A 238 -14.18 0.85 -2.31
CA ALA A 238 -14.27 -0.58 -2.60
C ALA A 238 -12.87 -1.23 -2.59
N VAL A 239 -11.88 -0.64 -3.26
CA VAL A 239 -10.51 -1.19 -3.26
C VAL A 239 -9.90 -1.12 -1.87
N ALA A 240 -10.13 -0.04 -1.13
CA ALA A 240 -9.66 0.11 0.24
C ALA A 240 -10.27 -0.94 1.18
N ALA A 241 -11.58 -1.20 1.05
CA ALA A 241 -12.29 -2.23 1.81
C ALA A 241 -11.78 -3.63 1.46
N ALA A 242 -11.60 -3.93 0.17
CA ALA A 242 -11.07 -5.21 -0.27
C ALA A 242 -9.66 -5.46 0.29
N LEU A 243 -8.76 -4.46 0.22
CA LEU A 243 -7.41 -4.55 0.80
C LEU A 243 -7.43 -4.79 2.31
N ALA A 244 -8.29 -4.06 3.05
CA ALA A 244 -8.43 -4.21 4.49
C ALA A 244 -8.91 -5.61 4.89
N VAL A 245 -9.95 -6.10 4.22
CA VAL A 245 -10.60 -7.38 4.52
C VAL A 245 -9.71 -8.55 4.08
N TRP A 246 -9.28 -8.60 2.82
CA TRP A 246 -8.44 -9.70 2.32
C TRP A 246 -7.06 -9.70 2.96
N GLY A 247 -6.47 -8.54 3.24
CA GLY A 247 -5.23 -8.46 4.01
C GLY A 247 -5.37 -9.10 5.40
N THR A 248 -6.50 -8.90 6.07
CA THR A 248 -6.77 -9.55 7.36
C THR A 248 -6.98 -11.07 7.23
N LEU A 249 -7.73 -11.52 6.22
CA LEU A 249 -7.99 -12.95 5.98
C LEU A 249 -6.71 -13.72 5.64
N LEU A 250 -5.90 -13.18 4.73
CA LEU A 250 -4.64 -13.78 4.28
C LEU A 250 -3.60 -13.79 5.41
N ARG A 251 -3.54 -12.73 6.22
CA ARG A 251 -2.67 -12.68 7.40
C ARG A 251 -3.06 -13.72 8.45
N GLY A 252 -4.36 -13.98 8.61
CA GLY A 252 -4.90 -14.97 9.54
C GLY A 252 -4.73 -16.43 9.11
N GLY A 253 -4.13 -16.71 7.94
CA GLY A 253 -3.90 -18.07 7.44
C GLY A 253 -5.17 -18.85 7.04
N LEU A 254 -6.33 -18.18 7.01
CA LEU A 254 -7.64 -18.78 6.79
C LEU A 254 -7.87 -19.32 5.38
N VAL A 255 -7.13 -18.80 4.39
CA VAL A 255 -7.36 -19.10 2.97
C VAL A 255 -6.36 -20.14 2.44
N LEU A 256 -5.14 -20.19 2.96
CA LEU A 256 -4.04 -20.95 2.34
C LEU A 256 -3.39 -22.03 3.23
N GLY A 257 -3.88 -22.29 4.45
CA GLY A 257 -3.37 -23.39 5.29
C GLY A 257 -1.89 -23.24 5.70
N ARG A 258 -1.24 -24.34 6.12
CA ARG A 258 0.17 -24.35 6.58
C ARG A 258 1.11 -23.77 5.52
N GLN A 259 1.97 -22.85 5.94
CA GLN A 259 2.82 -22.04 5.06
C GLN A 259 3.76 -22.89 4.20
N HIS A 260 3.57 -22.85 2.88
CA HIS A 260 4.53 -23.34 1.90
C HIS A 260 5.74 -22.39 1.82
N SER A 261 6.95 -22.94 1.72
CA SER A 261 8.21 -22.18 1.67
C SER A 261 8.27 -21.13 0.56
N MET A 262 7.50 -21.31 -0.53
CA MET A 262 7.46 -20.40 -1.68
C MET A 262 6.67 -19.09 -1.42
N LEU A 263 5.76 -19.06 -0.44
CA LEU A 263 4.90 -17.89 -0.15
C LEU A 263 5.21 -17.27 1.22
N ALA A 264 6.46 -17.38 1.68
CA ALA A 264 6.88 -16.88 2.98
C ALA A 264 6.64 -15.36 3.17
N GLY A 265 6.60 -14.58 2.09
CA GLY A 265 6.29 -13.15 2.09
C GLY A 265 4.80 -12.81 2.21
N LEU A 266 3.90 -13.78 2.08
CA LEU A 266 2.45 -13.53 2.06
C LEU A 266 1.93 -12.85 3.34
N PRO A 267 2.27 -13.29 4.57
CA PRO A 267 1.77 -12.62 5.77
C PRO A 267 2.24 -11.16 5.87
N LEU A 268 3.44 -10.86 5.36
CA LEU A 268 4.00 -9.50 5.35
C LEU A 268 3.31 -8.62 4.31
N PHE A 269 2.97 -9.17 3.15
CA PHE A 269 2.20 -8.48 2.11
C PHE A 269 0.75 -8.26 2.55
N ALA A 270 0.12 -9.29 3.11
CA ALA A 270 -1.22 -9.22 3.67
C ALA A 270 -1.33 -8.18 4.81
N GLY A 271 -0.32 -8.09 5.68
CA GLY A 271 -0.25 -7.04 6.70
C GLY A 271 -0.13 -5.63 6.11
N LEU A 272 0.61 -5.46 5.00
CA LEU A 272 0.68 -4.18 4.29
C LEU A 272 -0.67 -3.83 3.64
N MET A 273 -1.30 -4.78 2.95
CA MET A 273 -2.64 -4.62 2.37
C MET A 273 -3.65 -4.19 3.44
N GLN A 274 -3.66 -4.87 4.59
CA GLN A 274 -4.55 -4.54 5.71
C GLN A 274 -4.33 -3.09 6.18
N ASN A 275 -3.09 -2.72 6.44
CA ASN A 275 -2.75 -1.38 6.93
C ASN A 275 -3.13 -0.31 5.91
N SER A 276 -2.74 -0.48 4.65
CA SER A 276 -3.03 0.48 3.57
C SER A 276 -4.52 0.58 3.30
N GLY A 277 -5.26 -0.53 3.32
CA GLY A 277 -6.71 -0.54 3.16
C GLY A 277 -7.43 0.28 4.23
N ILE A 278 -7.08 0.10 5.51
CA ILE A 278 -7.68 0.89 6.62
C ILE A 278 -7.34 2.38 6.48
N MET A 279 -6.12 2.73 6.07
CA MET A 279 -5.75 4.13 5.79
C MET A 279 -6.55 4.71 4.63
N LEU A 280 -6.65 3.99 3.52
CA LEU A 280 -7.40 4.44 2.34
C LEU A 280 -8.90 4.58 2.63
N LEU A 281 -9.49 3.73 3.47
CA LEU A 281 -10.89 3.89 3.91
C LEU A 281 -11.11 5.21 4.65
N SER A 282 -10.20 5.58 5.55
CA SER A 282 -10.28 6.86 6.26
C SER A 282 -10.16 8.06 5.31
N ILE A 283 -9.30 7.97 4.29
CA ILE A 283 -9.16 8.99 3.26
C ILE A 283 -10.42 9.07 2.40
N SER A 284 -10.97 7.92 1.99
CA SER A 284 -12.20 7.84 1.19
C SER A 284 -13.39 8.51 1.86
N SER A 285 -13.50 8.41 3.18
CA SER A 285 -14.56 9.10 3.94
C SER A 285 -14.43 10.62 3.85
N ILE A 286 -13.19 11.15 3.82
CA ILE A 286 -12.91 12.57 3.62
C ILE A 286 -13.20 13.00 2.20
N LEU A 287 -12.75 12.24 1.20
CA LEU A 287 -13.05 12.55 -0.21
C LEU A 287 -14.57 12.59 -0.45
N THR A 288 -15.31 11.65 0.14
CA THR A 288 -16.77 11.60 -0.01
C THR A 288 -17.45 12.83 0.59
N ILE A 289 -17.09 13.22 1.83
CA ILE A 289 -17.70 14.41 2.42
C ILE A 289 -17.28 15.69 1.68
N SER A 290 -16.06 15.76 1.15
CA SER A 290 -15.61 16.89 0.34
C SER A 290 -16.45 17.02 -0.93
N ALA A 291 -16.75 15.92 -1.63
CA ALA A 291 -17.62 15.95 -2.80
C ALA A 291 -19.05 16.40 -2.44
N VAL A 292 -19.61 15.91 -1.33
CA VAL A 292 -20.93 16.34 -0.83
C VAL A 292 -20.99 17.85 -0.56
N LEU A 293 -19.92 18.40 0.01
CA LEU A 293 -19.87 19.80 0.44
C LEU A 293 -19.59 20.76 -0.71
N PHE A 294 -18.66 20.41 -1.61
CA PHE A 294 -18.13 21.35 -2.61
C PHE A 294 -18.61 21.11 -4.03
N ASP A 295 -18.96 19.87 -4.39
CA ASP A 295 -19.30 19.52 -5.78
C ASP A 295 -20.80 19.68 -6.08
N GLY A 296 -21.64 19.74 -5.04
CA GLY A 296 -23.02 20.24 -5.16
C GLY A 296 -23.98 19.37 -5.98
N ARG A 297 -23.68 18.07 -6.17
CA ARG A 297 -24.55 17.12 -6.88
C ARG A 297 -25.98 17.13 -6.31
N SER A 298 -26.95 17.49 -7.15
CA SER A 298 -28.37 17.56 -6.80
C SER A 298 -29.10 16.23 -6.96
N ASP A 299 -28.77 15.47 -8.00
CA ASP A 299 -29.59 14.35 -8.46
C ASP A 299 -28.94 12.98 -8.16
N PRO A 300 -29.70 11.99 -7.68
CA PRO A 300 -29.21 10.62 -7.51
C PRO A 300 -28.66 10.03 -8.81
N LEU A 301 -27.76 9.05 -8.71
CA LEU A 301 -27.25 8.34 -9.87
C LEU A 301 -28.36 7.47 -10.47
N ALA A 302 -28.76 7.77 -11.70
CA ALA A 302 -29.71 6.94 -12.42
C ALA A 302 -29.07 5.59 -12.77
N LEU A 303 -29.61 4.51 -12.20
CA LEU A 303 -29.11 3.15 -12.43
C LEU A 303 -29.87 2.51 -13.60
N ASP A 304 -29.43 2.81 -14.82
CA ASP A 304 -29.84 2.05 -16.01
C ASP A 304 -28.82 0.93 -16.33
N ALA A 305 -29.13 0.12 -17.35
CA ALA A 305 -28.27 -1.00 -17.73
C ALA A 305 -26.88 -0.56 -18.21
N ALA A 306 -26.75 0.63 -18.79
CA ALA A 306 -25.48 1.18 -19.26
C ALA A 306 -24.61 1.61 -18.07
N VAL A 307 -25.18 2.37 -17.13
CA VAL A 307 -24.50 2.78 -15.89
C VAL A 307 -24.08 1.58 -15.05
N ILE A 308 -24.90 0.53 -14.96
CA ILE A 308 -24.52 -0.70 -14.25
C ILE A 308 -23.32 -1.39 -14.93
N PHE A 309 -23.28 -1.40 -16.26
CA PHE A 309 -22.14 -1.93 -17.01
C PHE A 309 -20.87 -1.09 -16.78
N ASP A 310 -21.00 0.23 -16.78
CA ASP A 310 -19.89 1.17 -16.54
C ASP A 310 -19.40 1.12 -15.08
N LEU A 311 -20.25 0.67 -14.14
CA LEU A 311 -19.86 0.41 -12.76
C LEU A 311 -19.25 -0.97 -12.54
N LEU A 312 -19.14 -1.83 -13.55
CA LEU A 312 -18.72 -3.22 -13.39
C LEU A 312 -17.38 -3.39 -12.62
N PRO A 313 -16.30 -2.63 -12.90
CA PRO A 313 -15.06 -2.76 -12.14
C PRO A 313 -15.23 -2.42 -10.66
N VAL A 314 -16.06 -1.42 -10.35
CA VAL A 314 -16.38 -0.99 -8.99
C VAL A 314 -17.20 -2.06 -8.26
N LEU A 315 -18.21 -2.61 -8.94
CA LEU A 315 -19.08 -3.66 -8.41
C LEU A 315 -18.30 -4.95 -8.14
N LEU A 316 -17.34 -5.31 -9.00
CA LEU A 316 -16.46 -6.46 -8.76
C LEU A 316 -15.60 -6.27 -7.51
N MET A 317 -15.06 -5.07 -7.30
CA MET A 317 -14.26 -4.77 -6.12
C MET A 317 -15.11 -4.71 -4.84
N LEU A 318 -16.32 -4.16 -4.93
CA LEU A 318 -17.29 -4.15 -3.85
C LEU A 318 -17.70 -5.57 -3.48
N ALA A 319 -17.99 -6.41 -4.47
CA ALA A 319 -18.30 -7.83 -4.27
C ALA A 319 -17.13 -8.55 -3.60
N ALA A 320 -15.89 -8.31 -4.03
CA ALA A 320 -14.71 -8.88 -3.40
C ALA A 320 -14.60 -8.49 -1.91
N ALA A 321 -14.88 -7.22 -1.56
CA ALA A 321 -14.90 -6.76 -0.17
C ALA A 321 -16.01 -7.44 0.64
N LEU A 322 -17.23 -7.52 0.09
CA LEU A 322 -18.39 -8.15 0.73
C LEU A 322 -18.20 -9.66 0.94
N VAL A 323 -17.67 -10.37 -0.06
CA VAL A 323 -17.32 -11.79 0.03
C VAL A 323 -16.30 -12.01 1.15
N GLY A 324 -15.24 -11.19 1.21
CA GLY A 324 -14.26 -11.28 2.28
C GLY A 324 -14.88 -11.03 3.66
N CYS A 325 -15.79 -10.07 3.77
CA CYS A 325 -16.55 -9.81 4.99
C CYS A 325 -17.40 -11.03 5.38
N GLY A 326 -18.10 -11.66 4.44
CA GLY A 326 -18.86 -12.90 4.66
C GLY A 326 -17.97 -14.02 5.20
N LEU A 327 -16.78 -14.23 4.61
CA LEU A 327 -15.80 -15.21 5.07
C LEU A 327 -15.30 -14.93 6.50
N MET A 328 -15.08 -13.66 6.84
CA MET A 328 -14.70 -13.25 8.21
C MET A 328 -15.78 -13.57 9.24
N LEU A 329 -17.05 -13.40 8.86
CA LEU A 329 -18.19 -13.65 9.74
C LEU A 329 -18.43 -15.15 9.94
N ALA A 330 -18.15 -15.97 8.93
CA ALA A 330 -18.33 -17.42 8.94
C ALA A 330 -17.20 -18.18 9.68
N GLY A 331 -15.96 -17.65 9.73
CA GLY A 331 -14.80 -18.37 10.30
C GLY A 331 -14.72 -18.41 11.84
N GLY A 332 -14.33 -19.55 12.41
CA GLY A 332 -14.15 -19.76 13.86
C GLY A 332 -12.79 -19.34 14.46
N ALA A 333 -12.80 -19.15 15.79
CA ALA A 333 -11.70 -18.90 16.75
C ALA A 333 -11.04 -17.50 16.88
N ASP A 334 -11.13 -16.59 15.91
CA ASP A 334 -10.73 -15.16 16.10
C ASP A 334 -11.77 -14.20 15.50
N THR A 335 -13.01 -14.36 15.94
CA THR A 335 -14.17 -13.67 15.36
C THR A 335 -14.22 -12.19 15.71
N LYS A 336 -13.74 -11.75 16.87
CA LYS A 336 -13.97 -10.37 17.34
C LYS A 336 -13.14 -9.33 16.58
N ALA A 337 -11.85 -9.58 16.37
CA ALA A 337 -10.98 -8.68 15.60
C ALA A 337 -11.39 -8.61 14.13
N ARG A 338 -11.69 -9.76 13.52
CA ARG A 338 -12.16 -9.86 12.12
C ARG A 338 -13.51 -9.16 11.94
N ARG A 339 -14.46 -9.37 12.86
CA ARG A 339 -15.75 -8.66 12.87
C ARG A 339 -15.54 -7.14 12.97
N ALA A 340 -14.64 -6.68 13.83
CA ALA A 340 -14.35 -5.26 13.97
C ALA A 340 -13.81 -4.66 12.66
N VAL A 341 -12.88 -5.34 11.97
CA VAL A 341 -12.39 -4.91 10.65
C VAL A 341 -13.53 -4.86 9.62
N CYS A 342 -14.37 -5.90 9.56
CA CYS A 342 -15.50 -5.91 8.64
C CYS A 342 -16.50 -4.78 8.92
N ILE A 343 -16.82 -4.51 10.20
CA ILE A 343 -17.68 -3.38 10.58
C ILE A 343 -17.08 -2.06 10.11
N VAL A 344 -15.77 -1.83 10.34
CA VAL A 344 -15.11 -0.61 9.86
C VAL A 344 -15.16 -0.48 8.35
N ALA A 345 -14.90 -1.57 7.62
CA ALA A 345 -14.98 -1.58 6.16
C ALA A 345 -16.39 -1.24 5.66
N LEU A 346 -17.43 -1.88 6.20
CA LEU A 346 -18.83 -1.63 5.82
C LEU A 346 -19.28 -0.20 6.16
N LEU A 347 -18.89 0.33 7.34
CA LEU A 347 -19.21 1.71 7.72
C LEU A 347 -18.55 2.74 6.80
N ASN A 348 -17.30 2.50 6.37
CA ASN A 348 -16.59 3.40 5.46
C ASN A 348 -17.08 3.28 4.01
N LEU A 349 -17.69 2.16 3.62
CA LEU A 349 -18.37 2.01 2.32
C LEU A 349 -19.73 2.73 2.28
N ALA A 350 -20.38 2.91 3.43
CA ALA A 350 -21.72 3.49 3.50
C ALA A 350 -21.78 4.94 2.98
N GLY A 351 -20.73 5.73 3.16
CA GLY A 351 -20.66 7.12 2.69
C GLY A 351 -20.74 7.23 1.16
N PRO A 352 -19.77 6.67 0.42
CA PRO A 352 -19.79 6.67 -1.05
C PRO A 352 -21.06 6.03 -1.64
N LEU A 353 -21.58 4.95 -1.02
CA LEU A 353 -22.86 4.35 -1.44
C LEU A 353 -24.04 5.30 -1.24
N LEU A 354 -24.09 6.01 -0.10
CA LEU A 354 -25.11 7.02 0.16
C LEU A 354 -25.00 8.18 -0.83
N PHE A 355 -23.79 8.58 -1.21
CA PHE A 355 -23.56 9.67 -2.16
C PHE A 355 -24.19 9.38 -3.53
N LEU A 356 -24.20 8.12 -3.97
CA LEU A 356 -24.87 7.73 -5.21
C LEU A 356 -26.40 7.85 -5.14
N VAL A 357 -27.00 7.68 -3.96
CA VAL A 357 -28.47 7.56 -3.82
C VAL A 357 -29.11 8.84 -3.27
N LEU A 358 -28.44 9.51 -2.33
CA LEU A 358 -28.95 10.68 -1.60
C LEU A 358 -27.88 11.77 -1.50
N PRO A 359 -27.29 12.25 -2.61
CA PRO A 359 -26.11 13.14 -2.60
C PRO A 359 -26.31 14.44 -1.79
N THR A 360 -27.55 14.92 -1.72
CA THR A 360 -27.92 16.16 -1.02
C THR A 360 -28.13 16.00 0.48
N ALA A 361 -28.10 14.78 1.02
CA ALA A 361 -28.30 14.50 2.45
C ALA A 361 -27.04 14.82 3.28
N THR A 362 -26.63 16.09 3.31
CA THR A 362 -25.36 16.58 3.89
C THR A 362 -25.18 16.16 5.36
N VAL A 363 -26.23 16.31 6.19
CA VAL A 363 -26.21 15.93 7.61
C VAL A 363 -25.96 14.42 7.78
N LEU A 364 -26.58 13.60 6.93
CA LEU A 364 -26.42 12.14 6.99
C LEU A 364 -25.03 11.71 6.55
N HIS A 365 -24.49 12.32 5.49
CA HIS A 365 -23.11 12.11 5.05
C HIS A 365 -22.10 12.48 6.14
N ALA A 366 -22.29 13.65 6.79
CA ALA A 366 -21.43 14.09 7.87
C ALA A 366 -21.48 13.12 9.07
N ALA A 367 -22.67 12.63 9.44
CA ALA A 367 -22.84 11.65 10.51
C ALA A 367 -22.15 10.32 10.18
N ILE A 368 -22.29 9.82 8.95
CA ILE A 368 -21.62 8.59 8.49
C ILE A 368 -20.11 8.77 8.45
N ALA A 369 -19.60 9.89 7.93
CA ALA A 369 -18.18 10.18 7.88
C ALA A 369 -17.57 10.25 9.30
N CYS A 370 -18.25 10.90 10.25
CA CYS A 370 -17.85 10.90 11.66
C CYS A 370 -17.81 9.47 12.23
N ALA A 371 -18.87 8.69 12.03
CA ALA A 371 -18.94 7.30 12.50
C ALA A 371 -17.83 6.44 11.89
N ALA A 372 -17.57 6.59 10.59
CA ALA A 372 -16.54 5.88 9.85
C ALA A 372 -15.13 6.17 10.40
N LEU A 373 -14.79 7.44 10.61
CA LEU A 373 -13.48 7.85 11.14
C LEU A 373 -13.28 7.48 12.61
N ILE A 374 -14.33 7.61 13.43
CA ILE A 374 -14.32 7.12 14.82
C ILE A 374 -14.13 5.61 14.84
N SER A 375 -14.76 4.86 13.93
CA SER A 375 -14.61 3.40 13.85
C SER A 375 -13.18 2.99 13.51
N VAL A 376 -12.49 3.71 12.62
CA VAL A 376 -11.06 3.50 12.33
C VAL A 376 -10.20 3.77 13.56
N SER A 377 -10.48 4.87 14.27
CA SER A 377 -9.74 5.22 15.49
C SER A 377 -9.93 4.17 16.59
N ALA A 378 -11.18 3.77 16.84
CA ALA A 378 -11.57 2.75 17.80
C ALA A 378 -10.98 1.38 17.46
N LEU A 379 -10.93 1.00 16.18
CA LEU A 379 -10.27 -0.21 15.72
C LEU A 379 -8.76 -0.17 16.00
N GLY A 380 -8.11 0.98 15.78
CA GLY A 380 -6.72 1.20 16.14
C GLY A 380 -6.45 1.00 17.63
N VAL A 381 -7.32 1.52 18.49
CA VAL A 381 -7.22 1.30 19.94
C VAL A 381 -7.45 -0.17 20.28
N TYR A 382 -8.47 -0.79 19.68
CA TYR A 382 -8.84 -2.18 19.91
C TYR A 382 -7.73 -3.17 19.57
N LEU A 383 -7.06 -2.95 18.44
CA LEU A 383 -5.98 -3.80 17.95
C LEU A 383 -4.58 -3.29 18.34
N SER A 384 -4.51 -2.25 19.17
CA SER A 384 -3.25 -1.63 19.61
C SER A 384 -2.35 -1.16 18.45
N VAL A 385 -2.97 -0.74 17.34
CA VAL A 385 -2.28 -0.20 16.16
C VAL A 385 -2.38 1.32 16.18
N GLY A 386 -1.36 1.97 16.77
CA GLY A 386 -1.35 3.42 16.97
C GLY A 386 -1.48 4.24 15.67
N ALA A 387 -0.97 3.73 14.55
CA ALA A 387 -1.13 4.40 13.25
C ALA A 387 -2.60 4.57 12.85
N TRP A 388 -3.46 3.59 13.15
CA TRP A 388 -4.88 3.64 12.84
C TRP A 388 -5.63 4.62 13.75
N THR A 389 -5.28 4.65 15.03
CA THR A 389 -5.83 5.63 15.98
C THR A 389 -5.47 7.05 15.57
N VAL A 390 -4.21 7.30 15.22
CA VAL A 390 -3.75 8.63 14.79
C VAL A 390 -4.44 9.04 13.49
N ALA A 391 -4.51 8.16 12.49
CA ALA A 391 -5.16 8.46 11.22
C ALA A 391 -6.65 8.77 11.39
N GLY A 392 -7.39 7.93 12.12
CA GLY A 392 -8.81 8.15 12.39
C GLY A 392 -9.06 9.48 13.10
N ASN A 393 -8.25 9.83 14.12
CA ASN A 393 -8.37 11.10 14.83
C ASN A 393 -7.96 12.31 13.99
N LEU A 394 -6.90 12.20 13.19
CA LEU A 394 -6.41 13.27 12.33
C LEU A 394 -7.45 13.61 11.25
N TRP A 395 -7.96 12.60 10.54
CA TRP A 395 -9.00 12.80 9.55
C TRP A 395 -10.30 13.27 10.19
N LEU A 396 -10.66 12.79 11.40
CA LEU A 396 -11.83 13.30 12.12
C LEU A 396 -11.68 14.79 12.44
N ALA A 397 -10.51 15.24 12.88
CA ALA A 397 -10.26 16.67 13.10
C ALA A 397 -10.41 17.48 11.80
N ILE A 398 -9.86 16.98 10.68
CA ILE A 398 -10.02 17.61 9.36
C ILE A 398 -11.50 17.68 8.95
N LEU A 399 -12.25 16.58 9.11
CA LEU A 399 -13.69 16.53 8.85
C LEU A 399 -14.44 17.61 9.63
N LEU A 400 -14.16 17.75 10.94
CA LEU A 400 -14.82 18.77 11.77
C LEU A 400 -14.48 20.19 11.31
N LEU A 401 -13.26 20.44 10.84
CA LEU A 401 -12.87 21.73 10.26
C LEU A 401 -13.57 22.00 8.92
N LEU A 402 -13.72 20.99 8.06
CA LEU A 402 -14.46 21.11 6.80
C LEU A 402 -15.93 21.43 7.05
N LEU A 403 -16.55 20.72 7.99
CA LEU A 403 -17.94 20.98 8.40
C LEU A 403 -18.09 22.37 9.02
N LEU A 404 -17.11 22.83 9.80
CA LEU A 404 -17.10 24.18 10.34
C LEU A 404 -17.05 25.23 9.23
N HIS A 405 -16.24 25.03 8.18
CA HIS A 405 -16.11 25.97 7.07
C HIS A 405 -17.43 26.16 6.31
N GLU A 406 -18.06 25.07 5.88
CA GLU A 406 -19.35 25.10 5.16
C GLU A 406 -20.49 25.66 5.99
N THR A 407 -20.46 25.43 7.31
CA THR A 407 -21.52 25.90 8.18
C THR A 407 -21.45 27.40 8.50
N ILE A 408 -20.43 28.16 8.06
CA ILE A 408 -20.33 29.62 8.24
C ILE A 408 -21.48 30.41 7.55
N GLY A 409 -22.40 29.75 6.85
CA GLY A 409 -23.62 30.35 6.31
C GLY A 409 -24.81 30.56 7.28
N SER A 410 -25.00 29.76 8.35
CA SER A 410 -26.03 30.07 9.38
C SER A 410 -25.76 29.49 10.77
N LEU A 411 -25.74 30.35 11.80
CA LEU A 411 -25.41 30.05 13.21
C LEU A 411 -26.39 29.06 13.90
N LEU A 412 -27.60 28.89 13.38
CA LEU A 412 -28.64 28.04 13.98
C LEU A 412 -28.56 26.57 13.52
N GLY A 413 -28.18 26.33 12.27
CA GLY A 413 -27.89 24.98 11.76
C GLY A 413 -26.62 24.39 12.39
N GLN A 414 -25.64 25.27 12.68
CA GLN A 414 -24.40 24.93 13.38
C GLN A 414 -24.67 24.28 14.74
N SER A 415 -25.47 24.92 15.60
CA SER A 415 -25.69 24.45 16.97
C SER A 415 -26.46 23.13 17.02
N ALA A 416 -27.45 22.94 16.14
CA ALA A 416 -28.23 21.71 16.06
C ALA A 416 -27.38 20.53 15.55
N PHE A 417 -26.55 20.73 14.52
CA PHE A 417 -25.65 19.70 14.02
C PHE A 417 -24.62 19.28 15.08
N PHE A 418 -23.92 20.23 15.70
CA PHE A 418 -22.93 19.92 16.73
C PHE A 418 -23.55 19.27 17.98
N LEU A 419 -24.79 19.63 18.33
CA LEU A 419 -25.52 18.97 19.42
C LEU A 419 -25.81 17.50 19.08
N VAL A 420 -26.36 17.22 17.89
CA VAL A 420 -26.70 15.85 17.48
C VAL A 420 -25.44 14.99 17.32
N ALA A 421 -24.42 15.51 16.63
CA ALA A 421 -23.14 14.83 16.47
C ALA A 421 -22.45 14.57 17.82
N GLY A 422 -22.46 15.56 18.72
CA GLY A 422 -21.94 15.44 20.08
C GLY A 422 -22.68 14.38 20.90
N LEU A 423 -24.01 14.36 20.85
CA LEU A 423 -24.82 13.35 21.55
C LEU A 423 -24.56 11.94 21.04
N VAL A 424 -24.46 11.75 19.72
CA VAL A 424 -24.10 10.47 19.11
C VAL A 424 -22.69 10.04 19.52
N MET A 425 -21.72 10.95 19.52
CA MET A 425 -20.35 10.67 19.96
C MET A 425 -20.29 10.25 21.44
N VAL A 426 -21.00 10.96 22.31
CA VAL A 426 -21.09 10.62 23.75
C VAL A 426 -21.70 9.23 23.93
N ALA A 427 -22.75 8.90 23.18
CA ALA A 427 -23.37 7.57 23.22
C ALA A 427 -22.39 6.47 22.77
N VAL A 428 -21.69 6.65 21.65
CA VAL A 428 -20.70 5.69 21.13
C VAL A 428 -19.52 5.52 22.08
N ALA A 429 -19.00 6.62 22.64
CA ALA A 429 -17.92 6.58 23.61
C ALA A 429 -18.33 5.86 24.90
N PHE A 430 -19.54 6.12 25.40
CA PHE A 430 -20.08 5.47 26.59
C PHE A 430 -20.29 3.96 26.38
N VAL A 431 -20.85 3.56 25.23
CA VAL A 431 -21.00 2.14 24.87
C VAL A 431 -19.63 1.45 24.78
N SER A 432 -18.67 2.09 24.13
CA SER A 432 -17.29 1.59 23.99
C SER A 432 -16.60 1.43 25.35
N ALA A 433 -16.69 2.44 26.22
CA ALA A 433 -16.13 2.41 27.57
C ALA A 433 -16.79 1.31 28.42
N ARG A 434 -18.12 1.17 28.37
CA ARG A 434 -18.86 0.13 29.09
C ARG A 434 -18.48 -1.28 28.61
N MET A 435 -18.27 -1.47 27.31
CA MET A 435 -17.78 -2.73 26.75
C MET A 435 -16.35 -3.05 27.22
N MET A 436 -15.45 -2.06 27.27
CA MET A 436 -14.09 -2.25 27.79
C MET A 436 -14.07 -2.58 29.28
N MET A 437 -14.89 -1.90 30.09
CA MET A 437 -14.99 -2.16 31.53
C MET A 437 -15.55 -3.56 31.82
N ARG A 438 -16.57 -4.01 31.07
CA ARG A 438 -17.10 -5.37 31.17
C ARG A 438 -16.04 -6.43 30.82
N ARG A 439 -15.21 -6.18 29.81
CA ARG A 439 -14.10 -7.08 29.43
C ARG A 439 -13.02 -7.15 30.51
N ARG A 440 -12.64 -6.01 31.10
CA ARG A 440 -11.68 -5.98 32.21
C ARG A 440 -12.22 -6.66 33.46
N ALA A 441 -13.52 -6.53 33.75
CA ALA A 441 -14.16 -7.22 34.86
C ALA A 441 -14.22 -8.74 34.64
N ALA A 442 -14.59 -9.19 33.43
CA ALA A 442 -14.61 -10.61 33.08
C ALA A 442 -13.21 -11.27 33.16
N ALA A 443 -12.17 -10.59 32.67
CA ALA A 443 -10.79 -11.10 32.75
C ALA A 443 -10.28 -11.24 34.20
N LYS A 444 -10.69 -10.35 35.10
CA LYS A 444 -10.35 -10.43 36.54
C LYS A 444 -11.09 -11.55 37.29
N LEU A 445 -12.23 -12.01 36.77
CA LEU A 445 -12.99 -13.12 37.34
C LEU A 445 -12.40 -14.47 36.92
N GLU A 446 -11.92 -14.59 35.68
CA GLU A 446 -11.23 -15.80 35.18
C GLU A 446 -9.84 -16.01 35.83
N GLU A 447 -9.14 -14.95 36.26
CA GLU A 447 -7.88 -15.08 37.04
C GLU A 447 -8.09 -15.52 38.50
N ARG A 448 -9.33 -15.51 39.00
CA ARG A 448 -9.66 -15.83 40.41
C ARG A 448 -10.33 -17.19 40.61
N THR A 449 -10.63 -17.90 39.52
CA THR A 449 -11.16 -19.27 39.48
C THR A 449 -10.09 -20.20 38.94
#